data_AF-A0A938UB80-F1
#
_entry.id   AF-A0A938UB80-F1
#
_cell.length_a   1.000
_cell.length_b   1.000
_cell.length_c   1.000
_cell.angle_alpha   90.00
_cell.angle_beta   90.00
_cell.angle_gamma   90.00
#
_symmetry.space_group_name_H-M   'P 1'
#
loop_
_entity.id
_entity.type
_entity.pdbx_description
1 polymer ?
#
loop_
_entity_poly.entity_id
_entity_poly.type
_entity_poly.pdbx_seq_one_letter_code
_entity_poly.pdbx_strand_id
1 'polypeptide(L)'
;MTKKIFWDDPYLTQLETYVTSAQGDEITLEQTIFFAFSGGQESDIGTIGNCCVLQARTEGKEIIYTLEQGHGLKKGDPVSIKIDWERRYQLMRLHFAAEIVLELMYRNFESIKKVGAHIAQ
;
A
#
# COMPACT_ATOMS: atom_id res chain seq x y z
N MET A 1 1.06 15.71 3.31
CA MET A 1 0.21 14.69 2.67
C MET A 1 1.08 13.96 1.68
N THR A 2 1.27 12.66 1.88
CA THR A 2 1.97 11.77 0.94
C THR A 2 1.22 11.70 -0.40
N LYS A 3 1.90 11.95 -1.51
CA LYS A 3 1.32 11.79 -2.86
C LYS A 3 1.27 10.29 -3.23
N LYS A 4 0.07 9.78 -3.46
CA LYS A 4 -0.18 8.36 -3.75
C LYS A 4 -0.10 8.09 -5.25
N ILE A 5 1.10 7.76 -5.73
CA ILE A 5 1.40 7.53 -7.16
C ILE A 5 0.66 6.30 -7.70
N PHE A 6 0.34 5.32 -6.85
CA PHE A 6 -0.41 4.13 -7.25
C PHE A 6 -1.83 4.42 -7.81
N TRP A 7 -2.37 5.63 -7.63
CA TRP A 7 -3.61 6.05 -8.31
C TRP A 7 -3.37 6.54 -9.74
N ASP A 8 -2.19 7.09 -10.02
CA ASP A 8 -1.82 7.64 -11.32
C ASP A 8 -1.18 6.55 -12.21
N ASP A 9 -0.31 5.72 -11.63
CA ASP A 9 0.39 4.62 -12.29
C ASP A 9 0.38 3.36 -11.39
N PRO A 10 -0.67 2.50 -11.49
CA PRO A 10 -0.83 1.34 -10.63
C PRO A 10 0.15 0.19 -10.92
N TYR A 11 0.83 0.23 -12.07
CA TYR A 11 1.79 -0.80 -12.51
C TYR A 11 3.25 -0.43 -12.20
N LEU A 12 3.50 0.76 -11.65
CA LEU A 12 4.83 1.18 -11.24
C LEU A 12 5.32 0.35 -10.03
N THR A 13 6.49 -0.26 -10.17
CA THR A 13 7.06 -1.19 -9.17
C THR A 13 8.21 -0.59 -8.35
N GLN A 14 8.79 0.52 -8.83
CA GLN A 14 9.85 1.25 -8.17
C GLN A 14 9.64 2.76 -8.29
N LEU A 15 9.92 3.52 -7.22
CA LEU A 15 9.75 4.97 -7.17
C LEU A 15 10.87 5.61 -6.35
N GLU A 16 11.54 6.62 -6.90
CA GLU A 16 12.43 7.51 -6.14
C GLU A 16 11.61 8.63 -5.47
N THR A 17 11.87 8.89 -4.19
CA THR A 17 11.18 9.91 -3.38
C THR A 17 12.08 10.39 -2.23
N TYR A 18 11.56 11.27 -1.38
CA TYR A 18 12.24 11.74 -0.16
C TYR A 18 11.48 11.34 1.11
N VAL A 19 12.25 11.13 2.19
CA VAL A 19 11.71 10.97 3.55
C VAL A 19 11.25 12.32 4.09
N THR A 20 9.99 12.44 4.51
CA THR A 20 9.41 13.68 5.02
C THR A 20 9.40 13.74 6.56
N SER A 21 9.40 12.60 7.24
CA SER A 21 9.69 12.46 8.68
C SER A 21 10.34 11.11 8.99
N ALA A 22 11.14 11.07 10.06
CA ALA A 22 11.67 9.84 10.63
C ALA A 22 11.68 9.97 12.16
N GLN A 23 10.99 9.07 12.85
CA GLN A 23 10.86 9.04 14.31
C GLN A 23 10.92 7.59 14.78
N GLY A 24 12.03 7.20 15.45
CA GLY A 24 12.23 5.80 15.82
C GLY A 24 12.39 4.94 14.57
N ASP A 25 11.53 3.94 14.43
CA ASP A 25 11.40 3.03 13.29
C ASP A 25 10.32 3.46 12.28
N GLU A 26 9.62 4.57 12.55
CA GLU A 26 8.55 5.07 11.71
C GLU A 26 9.00 6.22 10.80
N ILE A 27 8.63 6.13 9.52
CA ILE A 27 8.88 7.17 8.54
C ILE A 27 7.61 7.55 7.76
N THR A 28 7.64 8.74 7.17
CA THR A 28 6.69 9.16 6.13
C THR A 28 7.45 9.61 4.89
N LEU A 29 6.78 9.61 3.74
CA LEU A 29 7.39 9.90 2.43
C LEU A 29 6.67 11.05 1.74
N GLU A 30 7.36 11.71 0.80
CA GLU A 30 6.74 12.72 -0.05
C GLU A 30 5.77 12.09 -1.06
N GLN A 31 6.18 11.00 -1.70
CA GLN A 31 5.42 10.24 -2.68
C GLN A 31 5.52 8.75 -2.39
N THR A 32 4.53 7.95 -2.83
CA THR A 32 4.55 6.50 -2.64
C THR A 32 3.78 5.73 -3.70
N ILE A 33 4.34 4.58 -4.08
CA ILE A 33 3.65 3.50 -4.81
C ILE A 33 3.17 2.37 -3.89
N PHE A 34 3.52 2.41 -2.61
CA PHE A 34 3.18 1.40 -1.62
C PHE A 34 1.71 1.59 -1.17
N PHE A 35 0.90 0.56 -1.36
CA PHE A 35 -0.48 0.49 -0.95
C PHE A 35 -0.53 -0.08 0.47
N ALA A 36 -0.99 0.75 1.42
CA ALA A 36 -1.30 0.32 2.77
C ALA A 36 -2.69 -0.33 2.82
N PHE A 37 -2.91 -1.24 3.77
CA PHE A 37 -4.18 -1.93 3.96
C PHE A 37 -5.38 -0.99 3.85
N SER A 38 -6.30 -1.29 2.93
CA SER A 38 -7.50 -0.49 2.71
C SER A 38 -8.59 -1.30 2.01
N GLY A 39 -9.85 -1.09 2.39
CA GLY A 39 -10.99 -1.72 1.72
C GLY A 39 -11.01 -3.25 1.79
N GLY A 40 -10.24 -3.86 2.70
CA GLY A 40 -10.08 -5.31 2.82
C GLY A 40 -8.87 -5.87 2.07
N GLN A 41 -8.23 -5.10 1.19
CA GLN A 41 -6.99 -5.50 0.52
C GLN A 41 -5.80 -5.34 1.45
N GLU A 42 -4.99 -6.40 1.54
CA GLU A 42 -3.73 -6.39 2.28
C GLU A 42 -2.75 -5.34 1.77
N SER A 43 -1.87 -4.88 2.68
CA SER A 43 -0.74 -4.04 2.30
C SER A 43 0.18 -4.78 1.34
N ASP A 44 0.91 -4.03 0.52
CA ASP A 44 2.07 -4.60 -0.15
C ASP A 44 3.15 -5.00 0.85
N ILE A 45 4.13 -5.72 0.32
CA ILE A 45 5.42 -5.91 0.94
C ILE A 45 6.49 -5.31 0.03
N GLY A 46 7.63 -4.94 0.60
CA GLY A 46 8.71 -4.33 -0.15
C GLY A 46 9.73 -3.63 0.73
N THR A 47 10.49 -2.74 0.11
CA THR A 47 11.57 -1.99 0.77
C THR A 47 11.47 -0.50 0.51
N ILE A 48 11.94 0.30 1.47
CA ILE A 48 12.17 1.73 1.32
C ILE A 48 13.65 2.00 1.67
N GLY A 49 14.43 2.54 0.73
CA GLY A 49 15.85 2.79 0.96
C GLY A 49 16.66 1.51 1.24
N ASN A 50 16.26 0.38 0.64
CA ASN A 50 16.75 -0.98 0.92
C ASN A 50 16.40 -1.55 2.30
N CYS A 51 15.63 -0.85 3.13
CA CYS A 51 15.15 -1.37 4.40
C CYS A 51 13.78 -2.04 4.23
N CYS A 52 13.59 -3.20 4.85
CA CYS A 52 12.32 -3.92 4.81
C CYS A 52 11.19 -3.11 5.47
N VAL A 53 10.04 -3.02 4.80
CA VAL A 53 8.82 -2.46 5.38
C VAL A 53 8.12 -3.53 6.19
N LEU A 54 8.08 -3.35 7.52
CA LEU A 54 7.40 -4.27 8.44
C LEU A 54 5.90 -4.01 8.48
N GLN A 55 5.50 -2.74 8.36
CA GLN A 55 4.10 -2.34 8.36
C GLN A 55 3.93 -1.04 7.56
N ALA A 56 2.82 -0.93 6.83
CA ALA A 56 2.33 0.31 6.27
C ALA A 56 0.90 0.54 6.75
N ARG A 57 0.62 1.70 7.35
CA ARG A 57 -0.72 2.05 7.86
C ARG A 57 -1.13 3.44 7.43
N THR A 58 -2.42 3.62 7.18
CA THR A 58 -2.98 4.95 6.86
C THR A 58 -3.37 5.67 8.15
N GLU A 59 -2.87 6.89 8.33
CA GLU A 59 -3.31 7.79 9.40
C GLU A 59 -3.80 9.11 8.78
N GLY A 60 -5.12 9.27 8.75
CA GLY A 60 -5.77 10.40 8.07
C GLY A 60 -5.43 10.41 6.57
N LYS A 61 -4.61 11.38 6.14
CA LYS A 61 -4.17 11.52 4.75
C LYS A 61 -2.74 11.04 4.50
N GLU A 62 -2.04 10.59 5.55
CA GLU A 62 -0.67 10.09 5.45
C GLU A 62 -0.63 8.56 5.43
N ILE A 63 0.50 8.02 4.96
CA ILE A 63 0.86 6.62 5.17
C ILE A 63 2.13 6.61 6.01
N ILE A 64 2.08 5.91 7.15
CA ILE A 64 3.21 5.71 8.04
C ILE A 64 3.76 4.32 7.79
N TYR A 65 5.09 4.26 7.61
CA TYR A 65 5.83 3.03 7.40
C TYR A 65 6.66 2.72 8.63
N THR A 66 6.48 1.53 9.18
CA THR A 66 7.39 0.97 10.19
C THR A 66 8.43 0.14 9.45
N LEU A 67 9.70 0.52 9.58
CA LEU A 67 10.84 -0.19 8.99
C LEU A 67 11.54 -1.05 10.04
N GLU A 68 12.48 -1.88 9.59
CA GLU A 68 13.39 -2.58 10.50
C GLU A 68 14.22 -1.62 11.37
N GLN A 69 14.53 -2.04 12.59
CA GLN A 69 15.33 -1.24 13.51
C GLN A 69 16.71 -0.93 12.93
N GLY A 70 17.19 0.29 13.16
CA GLY A 70 18.51 0.70 12.68
C GLY A 70 18.56 1.05 11.19
N HIS A 71 17.42 1.28 10.53
CA HIS A 71 17.35 1.70 9.13
C HIS A 71 18.17 2.97 8.80
N GLY A 72 18.46 3.81 9.80
CA GLY A 72 19.39 4.95 9.67
C GLY A 72 18.89 6.15 8.87
N LEU A 73 17.77 6.01 8.16
CA LEU A 73 17.11 7.07 7.39
C LEU A 73 16.71 8.27 8.27
N LYS A 74 16.87 9.46 7.70
CA LYS A 74 16.53 10.76 8.28
C LYS A 74 15.61 11.54 7.35
N LYS A 75 14.92 12.52 7.91
CA LYS A 75 14.17 13.49 7.12
C LYS A 75 15.07 14.16 6.07
N GLY A 76 14.62 14.18 4.83
CA GLY A 76 15.33 14.75 3.68
C GLY A 76 16.15 13.73 2.90
N ASP A 77 16.35 12.51 3.40
CA ASP A 77 17.11 11.50 2.67
C ASP A 77 16.37 11.07 1.38
N PRO A 78 17.08 10.97 0.24
CA PRO A 78 16.54 10.36 -0.96
C PRO A 78 16.45 8.84 -0.77
N VAL A 79 15.32 8.25 -1.14
CA VAL A 79 15.08 6.81 -1.00
C VAL A 79 14.36 6.25 -2.23
N SER A 80 14.68 5.00 -2.52
CA SER A 80 13.99 4.20 -3.53
C SER A 80 12.98 3.28 -2.85
N ILE A 81 11.72 3.34 -3.25
CA ILE A 81 10.68 2.38 -2.88
C ILE A 81 10.69 1.26 -3.91
N LYS A 82 10.66 0.00 -3.46
CA LYS A 82 10.45 -1.17 -4.31
C LYS A 82 9.38 -2.05 -3.69
N ILE A 83 8.32 -2.36 -4.44
CA ILE A 83 7.27 -3.29 -3.99
C ILE A 83 7.50 -4.67 -4.59
N ASP A 84 7.07 -5.72 -3.88
CA ASP A 84 6.92 -7.04 -4.47
C ASP A 84 5.80 -7.01 -5.50
N TRP A 85 6.20 -7.00 -6.77
CA TRP A 85 5.26 -6.91 -7.89
C TRP A 85 4.39 -8.17 -8.02
N GLU A 86 4.95 -9.35 -7.76
CA GLU A 86 4.18 -10.58 -7.84
C GLU A 86 3.04 -10.53 -6.82
N ARG A 87 3.35 -10.11 -5.59
CA ARG A 87 2.32 -9.94 -4.56
C ARG A 87 1.28 -8.91 -4.94
N ARG A 88 1.73 -7.70 -5.30
CA ARG A 88 0.83 -6.60 -5.70
C ARG A 88 -0.12 -7.04 -6.80
N TYR A 89 0.41 -7.67 -7.85
CA TYR A 89 -0.38 -8.03 -9.01
C TYR A 89 -1.42 -9.12 -8.69
N GLN A 90 -1.08 -10.07 -7.81
CA GLN A 90 -2.04 -11.05 -7.31
C GLN A 90 -3.16 -10.39 -6.51
N LEU A 91 -2.85 -9.47 -5.59
CA LEU A 91 -3.86 -8.72 -4.83
C LEU A 91 -4.76 -7.88 -5.75
N MET A 92 -4.22 -7.21 -6.77
CA MET A 92 -5.00 -6.48 -7.77
C MET A 92 -6.01 -7.38 -8.50
N ARG A 93 -5.56 -8.57 -8.92
CA ARG A 93 -6.43 -9.56 -9.60
C ARG A 93 -7.52 -10.09 -8.67
N LEU A 94 -7.20 -10.39 -7.43
CA LEU A 94 -8.17 -10.86 -6.43
C LEU A 94 -9.18 -9.78 -6.08
N HIS A 95 -8.75 -8.52 -5.92
CA HIS A 95 -9.64 -7.39 -5.70
C HIS A 95 -10.62 -7.23 -6.86
N PHE A 96 -10.13 -7.24 -8.10
CA PHE A 96 -10.98 -7.12 -9.27
C PHE A 96 -11.98 -8.30 -9.38
N ALA A 97 -11.54 -9.52 -9.09
CA ALA A 97 -12.41 -10.69 -9.04
C ALA A 97 -13.51 -10.55 -7.98
N ALA A 98 -13.18 -10.03 -6.79
CA ALA A 98 -14.16 -9.78 -5.73
C ALA A 98 -15.21 -8.75 -6.15
N GLU A 99 -14.81 -7.69 -6.85
CA GLU A 99 -15.75 -6.68 -7.38
C GLU A 99 -16.65 -7.25 -8.47
N ILE A 100 -16.13 -8.10 -9.38
CA ILE A 100 -16.95 -8.82 -10.37
C ILE A 100 -18.00 -9.69 -9.67
N VAL A 101 -17.59 -10.48 -8.68
CA VAL A 101 -18.52 -11.35 -7.92
C VAL A 101 -19.57 -10.49 -7.22
N LEU A 102 -19.17 -9.40 -6.57
CA LEU A 102 -20.08 -8.51 -5.86
C LEU A 102 -21.12 -7.90 -6.82
N GLU A 103 -20.69 -7.44 -7.99
CA GLU A 103 -21.58 -6.89 -9.02
C GLU A 103 -22.58 -7.93 -9.53
N LEU A 104 -22.13 -9.16 -9.78
CA LEU A 104 -23.03 -10.25 -10.17
C LEU A 104 -24.04 -10.56 -9.07
N MET A 105 -23.61 -10.58 -7.80
CA MET A 105 -24.51 -10.80 -6.68
C MET A 105 -25.56 -9.69 -6.59
N TYR A 106 -25.19 -8.41 -6.72
CA TYR A 106 -26.15 -7.31 -6.69
C TYR A 106 -27.16 -7.33 -7.82
N ARG A 107 -26.77 -7.81 -9.01
CA ARG A 107 -27.68 -7.94 -10.15
C ARG A 107 -28.70 -9.07 -10.02
N ASN A 108 -28.37 -10.13 -9.27
CA ASN A 108 -29.18 -11.34 -9.22
C ASN A 108 -30.00 -11.48 -7.92
N PHE A 109 -29.72 -10.67 -6.89
CA PHE A 109 -30.39 -10.77 -5.60
C PHE A 109 -30.85 -9.40 -5.08
N GLU A 110 -32.15 -9.24 -4.91
CA GLU A 110 -32.74 -8.06 -4.28
C GLU A 110 -32.54 -8.14 -2.76
N SER A 111 -31.85 -7.16 -2.16
CA SER A 111 -31.63 -7.00 -0.70
C SER A 111 -30.37 -7.65 -0.08
N ILE A 112 -29.37 -8.02 -0.88
CA ILE A 112 -28.05 -8.35 -0.31
C ILE A 112 -27.24 -7.09 -0.01
N LYS A 113 -26.36 -7.16 1.00
CA LYS A 113 -25.43 -6.08 1.35
C LYS A 113 -24.06 -6.66 1.67
N LYS A 114 -23.00 -6.07 1.10
CA LYS A 114 -21.62 -6.39 1.51
C LYS A 114 -21.42 -6.03 2.99
N VAL A 115 -21.09 -7.02 3.81
CA VAL A 115 -20.74 -6.82 5.23
C VAL A 115 -19.25 -6.57 5.41
N GLY A 116 -18.40 -7.22 4.60
CA GLY A 116 -16.96 -7.05 4.62
C GLY A 116 -16.27 -7.80 3.49
N ALA A 117 -14.98 -7.57 3.34
CA ALA A 117 -14.11 -8.31 2.44
C ALA A 117 -12.71 -8.39 3.06
N HIS A 118 -12.00 -9.48 2.79
CA HIS A 118 -10.59 -9.63 3.10
C HIS A 118 -9.93 -10.26 1.88
N ILE A 119 -9.00 -9.51 1.26
CA ILE A 119 -8.31 -9.86 0.03
C ILE A 119 -6.84 -10.01 0.40
N ALA A 120 -6.40 -11.25 0.49
CA ALA A 120 -5.08 -11.66 0.96
C ALA A 120 -4.44 -12.65 -0.02
N GLN A 121 -3.11 -12.78 0.05
CA GLN A 121 -2.32 -13.78 -0.67
C GLN A 121 -1.36 -14.47 0.29
#